data_AF-A0A096BB27-F1
#
_entry.id   AF-A0A096BB27-F1
#
_cell.length_a   1.000
_cell.length_b   1.000
_cell.length_c   1.000
_cell.angle_alpha   90.00
_cell.angle_beta   90.00
_cell.angle_gamma   90.00
#
_symmetry.space_group_name_H-M   'P 1'
#
loop_
_entity.id
_entity.type
_entity.pdbx_description
1 polymer ?
#
loop_
_entity_poly.entity_id
_entity_poly.type
_entity_poly.pdbx_seq_one_letter_code
_entity_poly.pdbx_strand_id
1 'polypeptide(L)'
;MATTIGLPSLTITFQAAAQQAANRSKKGYVGVFVRDAKAQGVHQLSSAALIPTELGKENQNYIRRAFTGSDRGGPSKVVAVVIATGTEDTTALEAGLKSIEGLTLDYLAGPPDATAAELTALEEWVKGRRAAYFTEKLVEPNAAKAPDDMGIIDFAETDGAIAEGAATYTAGQYASRIAGVLAGIPAGMSATYAPLTELTAVTPRSTQEQEAAIKAGKLILIHDGVKAKIARGVNSLTTIPATGKADWSKIKIVEGMDLLTYYLRTTIQDEYVGRYANTY
;
A
#
# COMPACT_ATOMS: atom_id res chain seq x y z
N MET A 1 20.35 -34.98 20.27
CA MET A 1 19.95 -33.58 19.98
C MET A 1 19.71 -32.91 21.32
N ALA A 2 20.44 -31.84 21.64
CA ALA A 2 20.28 -31.16 22.91
C ALA A 2 19.01 -30.29 22.88
N THR A 3 18.13 -30.49 23.85
CA THR A 3 16.90 -29.70 24.04
C THR A 3 17.25 -28.29 24.51
N THR A 4 16.91 -27.29 23.72
CA THR A 4 16.94 -25.86 24.05
C THR A 4 15.81 -25.52 25.03
N ILE A 5 15.98 -25.87 26.31
CA ILE A 5 15.09 -25.46 27.40
C ILE A 5 15.90 -24.60 28.37
N GLY A 6 16.23 -23.37 27.95
CA GLY A 6 16.92 -22.37 28.75
C GLY A 6 16.26 -20.99 28.59
N LEU A 7 16.67 -20.01 29.40
CA LEU A 7 16.17 -18.63 29.33
C LEU A 7 16.40 -18.04 27.92
N PRO A 8 15.42 -17.33 27.33
CA PRO A 8 15.56 -16.69 26.03
C PRO A 8 16.78 -15.75 26.04
N SER A 9 17.67 -15.90 25.06
CA SER A 9 18.80 -14.99 24.86
C SER A 9 18.50 -14.03 23.71
N LEU A 10 19.09 -12.83 23.77
CA LEU A 10 18.94 -11.78 22.74
C LEU A 10 19.19 -12.32 21.32
N THR A 11 20.13 -13.27 21.17
CA THR A 11 20.46 -13.92 19.89
C THR A 11 19.29 -14.72 19.29
N ILE A 12 18.52 -15.43 20.10
CA ILE A 12 17.35 -16.21 19.64
C ILE A 12 16.25 -15.25 19.16
N THR A 13 16.06 -14.12 19.84
CA THR A 13 15.09 -13.09 19.45
C THR A 13 15.47 -12.41 18.13
N PHE A 14 16.75 -12.05 17.94
CA PHE A 14 17.22 -11.52 16.65
C PHE A 14 17.02 -12.50 15.50
N GLN A 15 17.22 -13.80 15.73
CA GLN A 15 16.97 -14.84 14.72
C GLN A 15 15.48 -14.95 14.38
N ALA A 16 14.59 -14.90 15.39
CA ALA A 16 13.14 -14.89 15.18
C ALA A 16 12.67 -13.64 14.44
N ALA A 17 13.19 -12.46 14.79
CA ALA A 17 12.93 -11.20 14.10
C ALA A 17 13.42 -11.24 12.63
N ALA A 18 14.62 -11.79 12.39
CA ALA A 18 15.17 -12.00 11.04
C ALA A 18 14.40 -13.04 10.21
N GLN A 19 13.71 -13.99 10.85
CA GLN A 19 12.79 -14.90 10.18
C GLN A 19 11.45 -14.21 9.86
N GLN A 20 10.93 -13.37 10.76
CA GLN A 20 9.73 -12.56 10.52
C GLN A 20 9.94 -11.55 9.39
N ALA A 21 10.99 -10.73 9.45
CA ALA A 21 12.06 -10.86 8.47
C ALA A 21 11.73 -11.18 7.01
N ALA A 22 12.34 -12.32 6.67
CA ALA A 22 12.22 -13.03 5.42
C ALA A 22 10.77 -13.43 5.07
N ASN A 23 9.86 -13.50 6.03
CA ASN A 23 8.45 -13.82 5.77
C ASN A 23 7.68 -12.58 5.30
N ARG A 24 7.86 -11.43 5.97
CA ARG A 24 7.29 -10.14 5.54
C ARG A 24 7.86 -9.67 4.22
N SER A 25 9.14 -9.93 3.95
CA SER A 25 9.74 -9.60 2.67
C SER A 25 9.11 -10.33 1.47
N LYS A 26 8.26 -11.33 1.71
CA LYS A 26 7.58 -12.12 0.66
C LYS A 26 6.12 -11.72 0.45
N LYS A 27 5.42 -11.22 1.47
CA LYS A 27 3.99 -10.87 1.40
C LYS A 27 3.65 -9.77 2.39
N GLY A 28 3.13 -8.65 1.89
CA GLY A 28 2.68 -7.51 2.68
C GLY A 28 1.18 -7.54 3.01
N TYR A 29 0.76 -6.53 3.75
CA TYR A 29 -0.57 -6.28 4.24
C TYR A 29 -1.14 -4.98 3.65
N VAL A 30 -2.41 -5.02 3.26
CA VAL A 30 -3.10 -3.87 2.64
C VAL A 30 -4.21 -3.37 3.55
N GLY A 31 -4.33 -2.05 3.75
CA GLY A 31 -5.54 -1.43 4.28
C GLY A 31 -6.42 -0.91 3.15
N VAL A 32 -7.70 -1.24 3.15
CA VAL A 32 -8.65 -0.81 2.12
C VAL A 32 -9.85 -0.15 2.80
N PHE A 33 -10.06 1.13 2.52
CA PHE A 33 -11.20 1.87 3.04
C PHE A 33 -12.41 1.71 2.12
N VAL A 34 -13.59 1.52 2.71
CA VAL A 34 -14.87 1.49 1.99
C VAL A 34 -15.95 2.19 2.80
N ARG A 35 -16.99 2.68 2.11
CA ARG A 35 -18.15 3.34 2.72
C ARG A 35 -19.36 2.43 2.67
N ASP A 36 -19.90 2.05 3.82
CA ASP A 36 -21.08 1.19 3.87
C ASP A 36 -21.88 1.40 5.14
N ALA A 37 -23.21 1.35 5.13
CA ALA A 37 -23.97 1.45 6.39
C ALA A 37 -23.83 0.20 7.29
N LYS A 38 -23.36 -0.92 6.73
CA LYS A 38 -23.24 -2.22 7.38
C LYS A 38 -21.78 -2.58 7.65
N ALA A 39 -21.54 -3.58 8.49
CA ALA A 39 -20.21 -4.05 8.84
C ALA A 39 -19.22 -2.92 9.19
N GLN A 40 -19.63 -1.89 9.93
CA GLN A 40 -18.76 -0.78 10.34
C GLN A 40 -17.51 -1.28 11.10
N GLY A 41 -16.42 -0.53 10.99
CA GLY A 41 -15.17 -0.78 11.71
C GLY A 41 -14.13 -1.59 10.93
N VAL A 42 -13.20 -2.21 11.66
CA VAL A 42 -12.00 -2.83 11.09
C VAL A 42 -12.16 -4.35 10.98
N HIS A 43 -12.00 -4.88 9.78
CA HIS A 43 -12.06 -6.31 9.48
C HIS A 43 -10.72 -6.80 8.96
N GLN A 44 -10.04 -7.66 9.72
CA GLN A 44 -8.79 -8.27 9.31
C GLN A 44 -9.05 -9.57 8.54
N LEU A 45 -8.84 -9.55 7.23
CA LEU A 45 -9.21 -10.61 6.31
C LEU A 45 -7.96 -11.33 5.79
N SER A 46 -7.84 -12.62 6.09
CA SER A 46 -6.77 -13.47 5.52
C SER A 46 -7.10 -14.02 4.14
N SER A 47 -8.36 -13.91 3.70
CA SER A 47 -8.80 -14.30 2.36
C SER A 47 -10.06 -13.55 1.93
N ALA A 48 -10.32 -13.53 0.63
CA ALA A 48 -11.52 -12.90 0.06
C ALA A 48 -12.85 -13.62 0.40
N ALA A 49 -12.79 -14.80 1.03
CA ALA A 49 -13.97 -15.52 1.53
C ALA A 49 -14.49 -14.93 2.85
N LEU A 50 -13.66 -14.16 3.57
CA LEU A 50 -14.01 -13.54 4.84
C LEU A 50 -14.59 -12.12 4.68
N ILE A 51 -14.72 -11.63 3.44
CA ILE A 51 -15.33 -10.31 3.18
C ILE A 51 -16.77 -10.33 3.73
N PRO A 52 -17.16 -9.36 4.59
CA PRO A 52 -18.51 -9.34 5.15
C PRO A 52 -19.57 -9.33 4.05
N THR A 53 -20.45 -10.33 4.08
CA THR A 53 -21.44 -10.58 3.01
C THR A 53 -22.55 -9.54 2.97
N GLU A 54 -22.72 -8.81 4.06
CA GLU A 54 -23.71 -7.75 4.24
C GLU A 54 -23.33 -6.43 3.55
N LEU A 55 -22.05 -6.23 3.22
CA LEU A 55 -21.57 -5.06 2.47
C LEU A 55 -22.22 -4.99 1.09
N GLY A 56 -22.35 -3.78 0.55
CA GLY A 56 -22.72 -3.54 -0.84
C GLY A 56 -21.79 -4.26 -1.80
N LYS A 57 -22.33 -4.71 -2.94
CA LYS A 57 -21.60 -5.53 -3.91
C LYS A 57 -20.34 -4.85 -4.44
N GLU A 58 -20.40 -3.53 -4.66
CA GLU A 58 -19.25 -2.74 -5.10
C GLU A 58 -18.14 -2.68 -4.06
N ASN A 59 -18.47 -2.53 -2.77
CA ASN A 59 -17.50 -2.58 -1.68
C ASN A 59 -16.84 -3.96 -1.57
N GLN A 60 -17.64 -5.03 -1.69
CA GLN A 60 -17.09 -6.38 -1.72
C GLN A 60 -16.13 -6.59 -2.89
N ASN A 61 -16.48 -6.09 -4.08
CA ASN A 61 -15.65 -6.17 -5.27
C ASN A 61 -14.36 -5.35 -5.10
N TYR A 62 -14.45 -4.16 -4.52
CA TYR A 62 -13.29 -3.30 -4.23
C TYR A 62 -12.31 -3.97 -3.28
N ILE A 63 -12.78 -4.55 -2.17
CA ILE A 63 -11.93 -5.31 -1.23
C ILE A 63 -11.36 -6.57 -1.89
N ARG A 64 -12.17 -7.30 -2.68
CA ARG A 64 -11.73 -8.51 -3.39
C ARG A 64 -10.61 -8.22 -4.38
N ARG A 65 -10.65 -7.07 -5.06
CA ARG A 65 -9.59 -6.64 -5.98
C ARG A 65 -8.25 -6.45 -5.27
N ALA A 66 -8.22 -6.03 -4.00
CA ALA A 66 -6.98 -5.97 -3.23
C ALA A 66 -6.35 -7.34 -2.96
N PHE A 67 -7.14 -8.41 -2.87
CA PHE A 67 -6.61 -9.78 -2.76
C PHE A 67 -6.02 -10.30 -4.07
N THR A 68 -6.32 -9.67 -5.19
CA THR A 68 -5.78 -10.06 -6.49
C THR A 68 -4.35 -9.53 -6.56
N GLY A 69 -3.38 -10.45 -6.59
CA GLY A 69 -1.96 -10.15 -6.70
C GLY A 69 -1.49 -9.99 -8.15
N SER A 70 -0.21 -10.20 -8.40
CA SER A 70 0.36 -10.35 -9.74
C SER A 70 0.97 -11.74 -9.90
N ASP A 71 1.63 -12.00 -11.03
CA ASP A 71 2.48 -13.18 -11.22
C ASP A 71 3.63 -13.30 -10.20
N ARG A 72 3.90 -12.24 -9.44
CA ARG A 72 4.94 -12.17 -8.40
C ARG A 72 4.45 -12.54 -7.00
N GLY A 73 3.13 -12.64 -6.80
CA GLY A 73 2.53 -12.89 -5.48
C GLY A 73 1.33 -12.01 -5.20
N GLY A 74 0.68 -12.28 -4.08
CA GLY A 74 -0.47 -11.53 -3.57
C GLY A 74 -0.33 -11.23 -2.08
N PRO A 75 -1.09 -10.26 -1.57
CA PRO A 75 -1.00 -9.87 -0.18
C PRO A 75 -1.44 -11.03 0.74
N SER A 76 -0.85 -11.09 1.92
CA SER A 76 -1.16 -12.11 2.93
C SER A 76 -2.34 -11.72 3.82
N LYS A 77 -2.70 -10.43 3.86
CA LYS A 77 -3.82 -9.89 4.63
C LYS A 77 -4.35 -8.62 3.97
N VAL A 78 -5.68 -8.49 3.94
CA VAL A 78 -6.36 -7.23 3.64
C VAL A 78 -7.13 -6.82 4.88
N VAL A 79 -6.94 -5.59 5.33
CA VAL A 79 -7.69 -4.97 6.42
C VAL A 79 -8.72 -4.05 5.80
N ALA A 80 -9.98 -4.47 5.79
CA ALA A 80 -11.08 -3.63 5.33
C ALA A 80 -11.48 -2.68 6.45
N VAL A 81 -11.40 -1.38 6.20
CA VAL A 81 -11.83 -0.31 7.11
C VAL A 81 -13.14 0.24 6.58
N VAL A 82 -14.24 -0.18 7.19
CA VAL A 82 -15.58 0.23 6.78
C VAL A 82 -15.98 1.45 7.59
N ILE A 83 -16.18 2.56 6.90
CA ILE A 83 -16.53 3.85 7.47
C ILE A 83 -17.93 4.28 7.03
N ALA A 84 -18.49 5.31 7.68
CA ALA A 84 -19.82 5.82 7.35
C ALA A 84 -19.90 6.34 5.89
N THR A 85 -21.09 6.33 5.31
CA THR A 85 -21.31 6.61 3.87
C THR A 85 -21.21 8.07 3.45
N GLY A 86 -21.06 8.99 4.40
CA GLY A 86 -20.94 10.43 4.14
C GLY A 86 -19.61 10.82 3.49
N THR A 87 -19.65 11.91 2.74
CA THR A 87 -18.50 12.56 2.07
C THR A 87 -18.48 14.07 2.32
N GLU A 88 -19.30 14.55 3.26
CA GLU A 88 -19.45 15.97 3.58
C GLU A 88 -18.22 16.53 4.30
N ASP A 89 -17.51 15.67 5.04
CA ASP A 89 -16.27 15.97 5.75
C ASP A 89 -15.35 14.73 5.82
N THR A 90 -14.20 14.87 6.49
CA THR A 90 -13.17 13.83 6.66
C THR A 90 -13.33 13.01 7.95
N THR A 91 -14.32 13.28 8.79
CA THR A 91 -14.42 12.74 10.16
C THR A 91 -14.43 11.22 10.18
N ALA A 92 -15.23 10.60 9.32
CA ALA A 92 -15.36 9.15 9.26
C ALA A 92 -14.06 8.48 8.79
N LEU A 93 -13.37 9.10 7.83
CA LEU A 93 -12.07 8.65 7.34
C LEU A 93 -11.00 8.75 8.43
N GLU A 94 -10.90 9.89 9.11
CA GLU A 94 -9.93 10.12 10.18
C GLU A 94 -10.13 9.16 11.36
N ALA A 95 -11.39 8.91 11.75
CA ALA A 95 -11.71 7.89 12.74
C ALA A 95 -11.27 6.48 12.27
N GLY A 96 -11.48 6.15 10.99
CA GLY A 96 -11.00 4.93 10.38
C GLY A 96 -9.46 4.82 10.41
N LEU A 97 -8.74 5.88 10.04
CA LEU A 97 -7.28 5.96 10.11
C LEU A 97 -6.77 5.76 11.53
N LYS A 98 -7.44 6.37 12.52
CA LYS A 98 -7.10 6.19 13.93
C LYS A 98 -7.24 4.74 14.37
N SER A 99 -8.28 4.05 13.89
CA SER A 99 -8.57 2.65 14.27
C SER A 99 -7.53 1.64 13.78
N ILE A 100 -6.72 1.99 12.78
CA ILE A 100 -5.69 1.11 12.21
C ILE A 100 -4.26 1.44 12.66
N GLU A 101 -4.05 2.44 13.51
CA GLU A 101 -2.70 2.86 13.95
C GLU A 101 -1.92 1.77 14.71
N GLY A 102 -2.63 0.85 15.38
CA GLY A 102 -2.06 -0.30 16.07
C GLY A 102 -1.81 -1.51 15.15
N LEU A 103 -2.22 -1.43 13.89
CA LEU A 103 -1.96 -2.45 12.90
C LEU A 103 -0.67 -2.13 12.14
N THR A 104 -0.02 -3.17 11.64
CA THR A 104 1.00 -2.96 10.62
C THR A 104 0.39 -3.18 9.24
N LEU A 105 0.54 -2.18 8.38
CA LEU A 105 0.11 -2.19 7.00
C LEU A 105 1.26 -1.69 6.13
N ASP A 106 1.33 -2.17 4.88
CA ASP A 106 2.40 -1.78 3.95
C ASP A 106 1.88 -0.78 2.91
N TYR A 107 0.62 -0.97 2.47
CA TYR A 107 -0.08 -0.09 1.53
C TYR A 107 -1.50 0.19 1.98
N LEU A 108 -1.99 1.39 1.66
CA LEU A 108 -3.37 1.83 1.86
C LEU A 108 -4.01 2.21 0.52
N ALA A 109 -5.30 1.93 0.42
CA ALA A 109 -6.18 2.51 -0.59
C ALA A 109 -7.37 3.17 0.10
N GLY A 110 -7.63 4.43 -0.23
CA GLY A 110 -8.80 5.16 0.25
C GLY A 110 -10.12 4.59 -0.30
N PRO A 111 -11.26 5.15 0.12
CA PRO A 111 -12.56 4.85 -0.49
C PRO A 111 -12.51 5.06 -2.01
N PRO A 112 -13.25 4.27 -2.81
CA PRO A 112 -13.22 4.37 -4.27
C PRO A 112 -13.69 5.74 -4.80
N ASP A 113 -14.41 6.49 -3.97
CA ASP A 113 -14.98 7.81 -4.19
C ASP A 113 -14.35 8.89 -3.30
N ALA A 114 -13.13 8.65 -2.79
CA ALA A 114 -12.43 9.60 -1.91
C ALA A 114 -12.41 11.02 -2.49
N THR A 115 -12.85 11.98 -1.69
CA THR A 115 -12.84 13.40 -2.08
C THR A 115 -11.43 13.99 -2.03
N ALA A 116 -11.21 15.15 -2.64
CA ALA A 116 -9.91 15.82 -2.59
C ALA A 116 -9.45 16.14 -1.14
N ALA A 117 -10.40 16.49 -0.25
CA ALA A 117 -10.11 16.72 1.17
C ALA A 117 -9.66 15.44 1.87
N GLU A 118 -10.31 14.33 1.57
CA GLU A 118 -9.96 13.01 2.11
C GLU A 118 -8.63 12.47 1.58
N LEU A 119 -8.33 12.69 0.30
CA LEU A 119 -7.01 12.35 -0.26
C LEU A 119 -5.91 13.17 0.43
N THR A 120 -6.15 14.45 0.68
CA THR A 120 -5.23 15.30 1.46
C THR A 120 -5.03 14.75 2.88
N ALA A 121 -6.11 14.37 3.57
CA ALA A 121 -6.04 13.81 4.92
C ALA A 121 -5.29 12.45 4.95
N LEU A 122 -5.50 11.59 3.95
CA LEU A 122 -4.75 10.33 3.78
C LEU A 122 -3.26 10.59 3.56
N GLU A 123 -2.92 11.55 2.71
CA GLU A 123 -1.54 11.94 2.42
C GLU A 123 -0.84 12.44 3.68
N GLU A 124 -1.46 13.39 4.39
CA GLU A 124 -0.95 13.95 5.65
C GLU A 124 -0.77 12.87 6.72
N TRP A 125 -1.75 11.96 6.86
CA TRP A 125 -1.66 10.86 7.80
C TRP A 125 -0.48 9.92 7.48
N VAL A 126 -0.31 9.52 6.22
CA VAL A 126 0.81 8.67 5.81
C VAL A 126 2.15 9.37 6.03
N LYS A 127 2.27 10.65 5.67
CA LYS A 127 3.48 11.45 5.92
C LYS A 127 3.81 11.54 7.41
N GLY A 128 2.80 11.78 8.26
CA GLY A 128 2.94 11.81 9.72
C GLY A 128 3.38 10.47 10.30
N ARG A 129 2.78 9.36 9.83
CA ARG A 129 3.18 7.99 10.20
C ARG A 129 4.63 7.71 9.82
N ARG A 130 5.05 8.08 8.62
CA ARG A 130 6.43 7.87 8.15
C ARG A 130 7.45 8.74 8.89
N ALA A 131 7.10 9.97 9.24
CA ALA A 131 7.91 10.81 10.11
C ALA A 131 8.12 10.18 11.50
N ALA A 132 7.16 9.39 11.97
CA ALA A 132 7.24 8.58 13.19
C ALA A 132 7.83 7.16 12.96
N TYR A 133 8.55 6.94 11.86
CA TYR A 133 9.20 5.67 11.50
C TYR A 133 8.24 4.51 11.26
N PHE A 134 6.99 4.79 10.92
CA PHE A 134 6.12 3.81 10.27
C PHE A 134 6.32 3.77 8.76
N THR A 135 5.79 2.73 8.13
CA THR A 135 6.19 2.30 6.79
C THR A 135 5.00 2.18 5.86
N GLU A 136 3.82 2.62 6.28
CA GLU A 136 2.64 2.66 5.42
C GLU A 136 2.92 3.54 4.21
N LYS A 137 2.29 3.18 3.08
CA LYS A 137 2.28 3.96 1.85
C LYS A 137 0.85 4.13 1.36
N LEU A 138 0.55 5.24 0.71
CA LEU A 138 -0.76 5.49 0.09
C LEU A 138 -0.69 5.21 -1.41
N VAL A 139 -1.64 4.45 -1.94
CA VAL A 139 -1.96 4.51 -3.37
C VAL A 139 -3.01 5.60 -3.56
N GLU A 140 -2.55 6.76 -4.02
CA GLU A 140 -3.37 7.95 -4.22
C GLU A 140 -3.84 8.00 -5.68
N PRO A 141 -5.15 7.96 -5.95
CA PRO A 141 -5.66 8.07 -7.31
C PRO A 141 -5.60 9.52 -7.79
N ASN A 142 -4.94 9.76 -8.92
CA ASN A 142 -4.93 11.04 -9.63
C ASN A 142 -4.68 12.24 -8.71
N ALA A 143 -3.51 12.26 -8.04
CA ALA A 143 -3.17 13.31 -7.09
C ALA A 143 -3.34 14.70 -7.72
N ALA A 144 -4.13 15.58 -7.07
CA ALA A 144 -4.46 16.91 -7.59
C ALA A 144 -3.23 17.82 -7.65
N LYS A 145 -2.26 17.58 -6.77
CA LYS A 145 -0.94 18.21 -6.72
C LYS A 145 0.10 17.11 -6.59
N ALA A 146 1.33 17.38 -7.02
CA ALA A 146 2.42 16.43 -6.85
C ALA A 146 2.70 16.23 -5.33
N PRO A 147 2.52 15.01 -4.77
CA PRO A 147 2.73 14.79 -3.34
C PRO A 147 4.20 14.88 -2.91
N ASP A 148 5.11 14.58 -3.84
CA ASP A 148 6.57 14.66 -3.71
C ASP A 148 7.13 13.91 -2.49
N ASP A 149 6.64 12.69 -2.26
CA ASP A 149 6.96 11.88 -1.10
C ASP A 149 7.14 10.39 -1.44
N MET A 150 8.13 9.76 -0.79
CA MET A 150 8.44 8.35 -1.03
C MET A 150 7.34 7.39 -0.54
N GLY A 151 6.49 7.86 0.37
CA GLY A 151 5.35 7.19 0.97
C GLY A 151 4.06 7.27 0.14
N ILE A 152 4.04 8.04 -0.94
CA ILE A 152 2.84 8.26 -1.75
C ILE A 152 3.08 7.75 -3.17
N ILE A 153 2.16 6.92 -3.65
CA ILE A 153 2.14 6.39 -5.00
C ILE A 153 1.04 7.14 -5.77
N ASP A 154 1.43 8.12 -6.58
CA ASP A 154 0.50 8.85 -7.45
C ASP A 154 0.09 7.95 -8.61
N PHE A 155 -1.03 7.24 -8.44
CA PHE A 155 -1.61 6.35 -9.43
C PHE A 155 -2.43 7.16 -10.43
N ALA A 156 -1.82 7.44 -11.58
CA ALA A 156 -2.38 8.36 -12.56
C ALA A 156 -2.99 7.61 -13.75
N GLU A 157 -4.31 7.72 -13.92
CA GLU A 157 -5.08 7.16 -15.03
C GLU A 157 -6.23 8.09 -15.40
N THR A 158 -6.67 8.08 -16.65
CA THR A 158 -7.91 8.73 -17.06
C THR A 158 -9.09 7.90 -16.56
N ASP A 159 -9.98 8.55 -15.81
CA ASP A 159 -11.16 7.89 -15.29
C ASP A 159 -12.04 7.32 -16.41
N GLY A 160 -12.40 6.04 -16.29
CA GLY A 160 -13.13 5.30 -17.31
C GLY A 160 -12.26 4.67 -18.40
N ALA A 161 -10.95 4.91 -18.42
CA ALA A 161 -10.03 4.30 -19.40
C ALA A 161 -9.46 2.95 -18.94
N ILE A 162 -9.51 2.64 -17.64
CA ILE A 162 -9.16 1.32 -17.11
C ILE A 162 -10.34 0.39 -17.39
N ALA A 163 -10.15 -0.67 -18.18
CA ALA A 163 -11.24 -1.58 -18.55
C ALA A 163 -10.91 -3.05 -18.29
N GLU A 164 -11.87 -3.80 -17.74
CA GLU A 164 -11.91 -5.26 -17.65
C GLU A 164 -13.09 -5.75 -18.51
N GLY A 165 -12.81 -6.03 -19.78
CA GLY A 165 -13.87 -6.32 -20.77
C GLY A 165 -14.78 -5.11 -20.98
N ALA A 166 -16.05 -5.24 -20.59
CA ALA A 166 -17.04 -4.15 -20.71
C ALA A 166 -17.10 -3.24 -19.47
N ALA A 167 -16.51 -3.66 -18.34
CA ALA A 167 -16.48 -2.85 -17.12
C ALA A 167 -15.36 -1.82 -17.22
N THR A 168 -15.63 -0.57 -16.85
CA THR A 168 -14.64 0.50 -16.76
C THR A 168 -14.53 1.03 -15.33
N TYR A 169 -13.35 1.53 -14.98
CA TYR A 169 -13.03 2.00 -13.64
C TYR A 169 -12.39 3.38 -13.66
N THR A 170 -12.66 4.16 -12.61
CA THR A 170 -11.84 5.31 -12.24
C THR A 170 -10.52 4.86 -11.59
N ALA A 171 -9.54 5.77 -11.49
CA ALA A 171 -8.32 5.49 -10.73
C ALA A 171 -8.63 5.15 -9.27
N GLY A 172 -9.59 5.86 -8.65
CA GLY A 172 -10.03 5.59 -7.27
C GLY A 172 -10.66 4.22 -7.11
N GLN A 173 -11.55 3.83 -8.04
CA GLN A 173 -12.15 2.51 -8.04
C GLN A 173 -11.13 1.40 -8.24
N TYR A 174 -9.98 1.66 -8.86
CA TYR A 174 -8.93 0.67 -9.12
C TYR A 174 -7.74 0.73 -8.14
N ALA A 175 -7.69 1.73 -7.24
CA ALA A 175 -6.59 1.91 -6.28
C ALA A 175 -6.39 0.70 -5.36
N SER A 176 -7.46 0.03 -4.90
CA SER A 176 -7.34 -1.18 -4.08
C SER A 176 -6.59 -2.32 -4.79
N ARG A 177 -6.76 -2.45 -6.11
CA ARG A 177 -6.07 -3.44 -6.92
C ARG A 177 -4.58 -3.16 -6.97
N ILE A 178 -4.21 -1.90 -7.19
CA ILE A 178 -2.80 -1.47 -7.22
C ILE A 178 -2.15 -1.65 -5.84
N ALA A 179 -2.81 -1.28 -4.76
CA ALA A 179 -2.32 -1.53 -3.40
C ALA A 179 -2.11 -3.04 -3.14
N GLY A 180 -3.04 -3.87 -3.61
CA GLY A 180 -2.93 -5.33 -3.63
C GLY A 180 -1.71 -5.86 -4.39
N VAL A 181 -1.48 -5.39 -5.62
CA VAL A 181 -0.28 -5.73 -6.41
C VAL A 181 0.99 -5.39 -5.65
N LEU A 182 1.10 -4.15 -5.18
CA LEU A 182 2.33 -3.63 -4.58
C LEU A 182 2.67 -4.35 -3.28
N ALA A 183 1.69 -4.57 -2.39
CA ALA A 183 1.89 -5.35 -1.18
C ALA A 183 2.16 -6.84 -1.46
N GLY A 184 1.67 -7.37 -2.59
CA GLY A 184 1.88 -8.76 -2.99
C GLY A 184 3.25 -9.05 -3.61
N ILE A 185 3.99 -8.03 -4.03
CA ILE A 185 5.31 -8.18 -4.65
C ILE A 185 6.37 -8.33 -3.55
N PRO A 186 7.20 -9.39 -3.57
CA PRO A 186 8.32 -9.53 -2.64
C PRO A 186 9.29 -8.34 -2.75
N ALA A 187 9.86 -7.88 -1.64
CA ALA A 187 10.76 -6.71 -1.61
C ALA A 187 12.02 -6.86 -2.49
N GLY A 188 12.41 -8.10 -2.82
CA GLY A 188 13.50 -8.39 -3.76
C GLY A 188 13.15 -8.13 -5.23
N MET A 189 11.87 -7.96 -5.57
CA MET A 189 11.36 -7.81 -6.93
C MET A 189 10.85 -6.38 -7.17
N SER A 190 10.88 -5.93 -8.42
CA SER A 190 10.29 -4.63 -8.80
C SER A 190 8.80 -4.79 -9.08
N ALA A 191 8.02 -3.72 -9.03
CA ALA A 191 6.67 -3.64 -9.62
C ALA A 191 6.67 -3.30 -11.11
N THR A 192 7.81 -2.89 -11.66
CA THR A 192 7.96 -2.58 -13.10
C THR A 192 7.52 -3.77 -13.96
N TYR A 193 6.63 -3.52 -14.91
CA TYR A 193 6.01 -4.52 -15.78
C TYR A 193 5.28 -5.67 -15.06
N ALA A 194 4.85 -5.48 -13.81
CA ALA A 194 3.91 -6.41 -13.18
C ALA A 194 2.64 -6.45 -14.04
N PRO A 195 2.21 -7.64 -14.52
CA PRO A 195 1.06 -7.76 -15.40
C PRO A 195 -0.26 -7.63 -14.62
N LEU A 196 -1.25 -7.01 -15.27
CA LEU A 196 -2.65 -6.97 -14.86
C LEU A 196 -3.46 -7.57 -16.02
N THR A 197 -3.46 -8.90 -16.09
CA THR A 197 -3.98 -9.65 -17.25
C THR A 197 -5.49 -9.60 -17.39
N GLU A 198 -6.19 -9.20 -16.34
CA GLU A 198 -7.63 -8.94 -16.36
C GLU A 198 -7.99 -7.68 -17.16
N LEU A 199 -7.06 -6.72 -17.29
CA LEU A 199 -7.33 -5.46 -17.97
C LEU A 199 -7.17 -5.58 -19.48
N THR A 200 -8.23 -5.21 -20.19
CA THR A 200 -8.30 -5.16 -21.66
C THR A 200 -7.95 -3.79 -22.22
N ALA A 201 -8.03 -2.73 -21.41
CA ALA A 201 -7.60 -1.39 -21.78
C ALA A 201 -7.14 -0.59 -20.55
N VAL A 202 -6.29 0.40 -20.80
CA VAL A 202 -5.82 1.41 -19.84
C VAL A 202 -5.71 2.74 -20.57
N THR A 203 -5.37 3.82 -19.86
CA THR A 203 -5.23 5.15 -20.48
C THR A 203 -4.29 5.10 -21.69
N PRO A 204 -4.77 5.46 -22.89
CA PRO A 204 -3.92 5.51 -24.07
C PRO A 204 -2.92 6.66 -23.91
N ARG A 205 -1.63 6.33 -24.02
CA ARG A 205 -0.52 7.28 -23.95
C ARG A 205 0.52 6.94 -25.00
N SER A 206 1.04 7.94 -25.68
CA SER A 206 2.28 7.86 -26.45
C SER A 206 3.48 7.55 -25.54
N THR A 207 4.57 7.07 -26.11
CA THR A 207 5.82 6.84 -25.36
C THR A 207 6.31 8.10 -24.66
N GLN A 208 6.15 9.27 -25.28
CA GLN A 208 6.56 10.55 -24.71
C GLN A 208 5.72 10.92 -23.48
N GLU A 209 4.40 10.73 -23.54
CA GLU A 209 3.50 10.94 -22.40
C GLU A 209 3.79 9.96 -21.26
N GLN A 210 4.10 8.69 -21.58
CA GLN A 210 4.50 7.70 -20.59
C GLN A 210 5.79 8.12 -19.87
N GLU A 211 6.81 8.52 -20.63
CA GLU A 211 8.08 8.97 -20.05
C GLU A 211 7.92 10.23 -19.20
N ALA A 212 7.11 11.19 -19.66
CA ALA A 212 6.84 12.41 -18.92
C ALA A 212 6.13 12.12 -17.59
N ALA A 213 5.10 11.27 -17.60
CA ALA A 213 4.39 10.87 -16.40
C ALA A 213 5.31 10.15 -15.39
N ILE A 214 6.13 9.21 -15.86
CA ILE A 214 7.08 8.48 -15.01
C ILE A 214 8.13 9.43 -14.40
N LYS A 215 8.66 10.38 -15.20
CA LYS A 215 9.60 11.40 -14.71
C LYS A 215 8.96 12.34 -13.68
N ALA A 216 7.66 12.55 -13.76
CA ALA A 216 6.87 13.32 -12.80
C ALA A 216 6.45 12.50 -11.55
N GLY A 217 7.01 11.31 -11.33
CA GLY A 217 6.71 10.49 -10.15
C GLY A 217 5.37 9.73 -10.21
N LYS A 218 4.77 9.62 -11.39
CA LYS A 218 3.46 8.97 -11.55
C LYS A 218 3.61 7.49 -11.84
N LEU A 219 2.90 6.65 -11.08
CA LEU A 219 2.68 5.26 -11.43
C LEU A 219 1.53 5.19 -12.44
N ILE A 220 1.84 4.73 -13.65
CA ILE A 220 0.88 4.59 -14.75
C ILE A 220 0.80 3.14 -15.23
N LEU A 221 -0.32 2.81 -15.85
CA LEU A 221 -0.47 1.56 -16.60
C LEU A 221 -0.17 1.77 -18.08
N ILE A 222 0.28 0.69 -18.72
CA ILE A 222 0.46 0.60 -20.17
C ILE A 222 -0.11 -0.72 -20.68
N HIS A 223 -0.55 -0.73 -21.94
CA HIS A 223 -0.97 -1.94 -22.64
C HIS A 223 0.03 -2.26 -23.76
N ASP A 224 0.59 -3.47 -23.79
CA ASP A 224 1.61 -3.86 -24.77
C ASP A 224 1.07 -4.52 -26.04
N GLY A 225 -0.25 -4.46 -26.23
CA GLY A 225 -0.96 -5.13 -27.32
C GLY A 225 -1.44 -6.55 -26.96
N VAL A 226 -0.96 -7.12 -25.86
CA VAL A 226 -1.39 -8.42 -25.34
C VAL A 226 -1.99 -8.30 -23.94
N LYS A 227 -1.38 -7.50 -23.07
CA LYS A 227 -1.82 -7.33 -21.67
C LYS A 227 -1.49 -5.94 -21.13
N ALA A 228 -2.28 -5.51 -20.14
CA ALA A 228 -1.92 -4.36 -19.32
C ALA A 228 -0.82 -4.71 -18.30
N LYS A 229 -0.03 -3.72 -17.91
CA LYS A 229 1.02 -3.83 -16.88
C LYS A 229 1.37 -2.48 -16.28
N ILE A 230 1.95 -2.49 -15.07
CA ILE A 230 2.57 -1.30 -14.48
C ILE A 230 3.76 -0.87 -15.35
N ALA A 231 3.80 0.39 -15.78
CA ALA A 231 4.89 0.87 -16.64
C ALA A 231 6.24 0.90 -15.92
N ARG A 232 6.27 1.50 -14.72
CA ARG A 232 7.44 1.53 -13.84
C ARG A 232 7.02 1.66 -12.38
N GLY A 233 7.69 0.93 -11.50
CA GLY A 233 7.45 1.01 -10.05
C GLY A 233 8.12 2.23 -9.42
N VAL A 234 7.53 3.40 -9.61
CA VAL A 234 7.95 4.67 -8.98
C VAL A 234 6.93 5.13 -7.94
N ASN A 235 7.40 5.85 -6.93
CA ASN A 235 6.58 6.67 -6.04
C ASN A 235 6.60 8.14 -6.49
N SER A 236 5.93 9.01 -5.75
CA SER A 236 5.76 10.41 -6.11
C SER A 236 6.98 11.31 -5.87
N LEU A 237 8.06 10.79 -5.25
CA LEU A 237 9.25 11.59 -4.93
C LEU A 237 9.99 12.01 -6.20
N THR A 238 10.06 13.32 -6.41
CA THR A 238 10.76 13.98 -7.52
C THR A 238 11.87 14.92 -7.03
N THR A 239 11.67 15.58 -5.89
CA THR A 239 12.68 16.42 -5.23
C THR A 239 13.53 15.58 -4.30
N ILE A 240 14.74 15.24 -4.72
CA ILE A 240 15.64 14.42 -3.91
C ILE A 240 16.20 15.26 -2.75
N PRO A 241 16.02 14.84 -1.47
CA PRO A 241 16.60 15.55 -0.33
C PRO A 241 18.12 15.62 -0.43
N ALA A 242 18.76 16.60 0.23
CA ALA A 242 20.21 16.79 0.17
C ALA A 242 21.03 15.56 0.62
N THR A 243 20.50 14.78 1.56
CA THR A 243 21.09 13.51 2.02
C THR A 243 20.48 12.27 1.36
N GLY A 244 19.55 12.49 0.42
CA GLY A 244 18.82 11.45 -0.28
C GLY A 244 19.53 10.91 -1.51
N LYS A 245 18.91 9.91 -2.14
CA LYS A 245 19.38 9.32 -3.40
C LYS A 245 18.23 9.31 -4.39
N ALA A 246 18.53 9.52 -5.67
CA ALA A 246 17.54 9.45 -6.75
C ALA A 246 16.78 8.11 -6.76
N ASP A 247 17.44 7.04 -6.33
CA ASP A 247 16.86 5.71 -6.19
C ASP A 247 15.71 5.61 -5.18
N TRP A 248 15.54 6.60 -4.28
CA TRP A 248 14.41 6.67 -3.35
C TRP A 248 13.07 6.91 -4.06
N SER A 249 13.09 7.32 -5.33
CA SER A 249 11.89 7.36 -6.18
C SER A 249 11.37 5.96 -6.59
N LYS A 250 12.16 4.90 -6.38
CA LYS A 250 11.82 3.53 -6.80
C LYS A 250 11.15 2.78 -5.66
N ILE A 251 9.94 2.27 -5.90
CA ILE A 251 9.17 1.49 -4.91
C ILE A 251 10.01 0.37 -4.30
N LYS A 252 10.70 -0.45 -5.12
CA LYS A 252 11.55 -1.56 -4.63
C LYS A 252 12.61 -1.11 -3.61
N ILE A 253 13.20 0.06 -3.81
CA ILE A 253 14.26 0.58 -2.94
C ILE A 253 13.64 0.99 -1.60
N VAL A 254 12.51 1.69 -1.65
CA VAL A 254 11.74 2.07 -0.46
C VAL A 254 11.22 0.84 0.29
N GLU A 255 10.75 -0.21 -0.38
CA GLU A 255 10.36 -1.47 0.25
C GLU A 255 11.51 -2.10 1.07
N GLY A 256 12.73 -2.10 0.53
CA GLY A 256 13.91 -2.56 1.26
C GLY A 256 14.25 -1.69 2.47
N MET A 257 14.16 -0.36 2.33
CA MET A 257 14.38 0.60 3.41
C MET A 257 13.32 0.47 4.52
N ASP A 258 12.06 0.30 4.13
CA ASP A 258 10.91 0.17 5.02
C ASP A 258 10.98 -1.13 5.82
N LEU A 259 11.38 -2.24 5.20
CA LEU A 259 11.67 -3.48 5.93
C LEU A 259 12.70 -3.25 7.03
N LEU A 260 13.86 -2.66 6.71
CA LEU A 260 14.89 -2.35 7.70
C LEU A 260 14.37 -1.44 8.82
N THR A 261 13.62 -0.41 8.46
CA THR A 261 13.02 0.54 9.40
C THR A 261 12.05 -0.14 10.34
N TYR A 262 11.16 -0.98 9.82
CA TYR A 262 10.21 -1.77 10.60
C TYR A 262 10.92 -2.66 11.62
N TYR A 263 11.97 -3.39 11.21
CA TYR A 263 12.73 -4.26 12.12
C TYR A 263 13.47 -3.49 13.20
N LEU A 264 14.16 -2.41 12.83
CA LEU A 264 14.86 -1.58 13.80
C LEU A 264 13.89 -1.04 14.83
N ARG A 265 12.77 -0.47 14.40
CA ARG A 265 11.77 0.10 15.30
C ARG A 265 11.18 -0.97 16.23
N THR A 266 10.69 -2.08 15.68
CA THR A 266 10.04 -3.14 16.49
C THR A 266 11.01 -3.78 17.46
N THR A 267 12.22 -4.10 17.01
CA THR A 267 13.26 -4.68 17.88
C THR A 267 13.65 -3.71 19.00
N ILE A 268 13.83 -2.41 18.71
CA ILE A 268 14.15 -1.42 19.74
C ILE A 268 13.01 -1.29 20.76
N GLN A 269 11.76 -1.23 20.29
CA GLN A 269 10.59 -1.12 21.17
C GLN A 269 10.43 -2.34 22.08
N ASP A 270 10.56 -3.55 21.53
CA ASP A 270 10.30 -4.79 22.27
C ASP A 270 11.47 -5.16 23.21
N GLU A 271 12.71 -4.89 22.81
CA GLU A 271 13.90 -5.41 23.48
C GLU A 271 14.69 -4.35 24.26
N TYR A 272 14.62 -3.07 23.89
CA TYR A 272 15.46 -2.04 24.49
C TYR A 272 14.68 -1.05 25.37
N VAL A 273 13.59 -0.50 24.85
CA VAL A 273 12.80 0.51 25.55
C VAL A 273 12.23 -0.06 26.85
N GLY A 274 12.52 0.60 27.98
CA GLY A 274 12.07 0.20 29.31
C GLY A 274 12.80 -1.00 29.93
N ARG A 275 13.66 -1.69 29.18
CA ARG A 275 14.49 -2.82 29.67
C ARG A 275 15.92 -2.42 30.01
N TYR A 276 16.47 -1.44 29.28
CA TYR A 276 17.81 -0.92 29.52
C TYR A 276 17.78 0.56 29.88
N ALA A 277 18.75 1.00 30.68
CA ALA A 277 18.88 2.39 31.06
C ALA A 277 19.16 3.25 29.80
N ASN A 278 18.29 4.20 29.53
CA ASN A 278 18.57 5.28 28.59
C ASN A 278 19.43 6.30 29.34
N THR A 279 20.76 6.22 29.23
CA THR A 279 21.67 7.13 29.92
C THR A 279 21.62 8.51 29.28
N TYR A 280 21.23 9.52 30.06
CA TYR A 280 21.16 10.93 29.68
C TYR A 280 22.45 11.67 30.05
#